data_AF-F8CHJ8-F1
#
_entry.id   AF-F8CHJ8-F1
#
_cell.length_a   1.000
_cell.length_b   1.000
_cell.length_c   1.000
_cell.angle_alpha   90.00
_cell.angle_beta   90.00
_cell.angle_gamma   90.00
#
_symmetry.space_group_name_H-M   'P 1'
#
loop_
_entity.id
_entity.type
_entity.pdbx_description
1 polymer ?
#
loop_
_entity_poly.entity_id
_entity_poly.type
_entity_poly.pdbx_seq_one_letter_code
_entity_poly.pdbx_strand_id
1 'polypeptide(L)'
;MRQDLKRLFTNAGVALACVTGLASGTALAAEEHILILLDRTGSMISTSTGGRSRMEIAKRRIESFVSAVPPPGTTYRYAFWTFAGTSYTPVYDFSDSASPAQIIAAANGVYASGNTPLAGSICSAIDSLLDFMPTDLNLKRLYLVTDGEENTTPSIDQCYGPWSAGTWPNLTAGSWQWKVRNKACTGIANAPGPCEFPPPYPPGLTLIADIDYLFTDNIPLHGEEAPNELFGERSLTAAPAGAAAVAELAFFQGLAQETGGRYQSITQQTPPTQAQPLPGDANLNGCVDVTDRSLVLSKYNQRVPAGDPADFNRNLVIDTGDYQTVLNNYGQGCSNPVPTRQ
;
A
#
# COMPACT_ATOMS: atom_id res chain seq x y z
N MET A 1 82.73 -34.92 -22.12
CA MET A 1 82.57 -34.82 -20.66
C MET A 1 81.50 -33.76 -20.41
N ARG A 2 80.42 -34.11 -19.68
CA ARG A 2 79.20 -33.33 -19.34
C ARG A 2 78.23 -33.11 -20.52
N GLN A 3 77.17 -33.92 -20.73
CA GLN A 3 75.96 -34.22 -19.92
C GLN A 3 75.03 -33.02 -19.65
N ASP A 4 73.77 -33.22 -20.09
CA ASP A 4 72.51 -32.69 -19.56
C ASP A 4 72.17 -31.20 -19.81
N LEU A 5 70.93 -30.78 -20.08
CA LEU A 5 69.63 -31.34 -19.73
C LEU A 5 68.53 -30.75 -20.63
N LYS A 6 67.57 -31.62 -20.98
CA LYS A 6 66.32 -31.34 -21.70
C LYS A 6 65.46 -30.28 -20.97
N ARG A 7 64.87 -29.33 -21.72
CA ARG A 7 63.58 -28.71 -21.34
C ARG A 7 62.64 -28.73 -22.54
N LEU A 8 61.83 -29.78 -22.56
CA LEU A 8 60.59 -29.86 -23.34
C LEU A 8 59.62 -28.83 -22.78
N PHE A 9 59.26 -27.83 -23.59
CA PHE A 9 58.10 -27.00 -23.34
C PHE A 9 56.86 -27.79 -23.76
N THR A 10 56.21 -28.43 -22.79
CA THR A 10 54.91 -29.05 -22.99
C THR A 10 53.86 -27.95 -22.98
N ASN A 11 53.31 -27.63 -24.16
CA ASN A 11 52.13 -26.81 -24.33
C ASN A 11 50.93 -27.54 -23.70
N ALA A 12 50.64 -27.26 -22.44
CA ALA A 12 49.37 -27.64 -21.83
C ALA A 12 48.30 -26.68 -22.34
N GLY A 13 47.64 -27.04 -23.44
CA GLY A 13 46.40 -26.41 -23.87
C GLY A 13 45.31 -26.69 -22.84
N VAL A 14 45.08 -25.74 -21.94
CA VAL A 14 43.89 -25.72 -21.09
C VAL A 14 42.72 -25.35 -21.98
N ALA A 15 42.02 -26.38 -22.47
CA ALA A 15 40.69 -26.22 -23.04
C ALA A 15 39.75 -25.82 -21.90
N LEU A 16 39.52 -24.51 -21.75
CA LEU A 16 38.43 -23.98 -20.94
C LEU A 16 37.13 -24.36 -21.66
N ALA A 17 36.61 -25.54 -21.33
CA ALA A 17 35.24 -25.90 -21.67
C ALA A 17 34.32 -24.93 -20.93
N CYS A 18 33.86 -23.89 -21.62
CA CYS A 18 32.68 -23.15 -21.24
C CYS A 18 31.51 -24.14 -21.24
N VAL A 19 31.32 -24.82 -20.11
CA VAL A 19 30.06 -25.48 -19.80
C VAL A 19 29.05 -24.36 -19.66
N THR A 20 28.44 -23.98 -20.78
CA THR A 20 27.15 -23.28 -20.81
C THR A 20 26.13 -24.25 -20.25
N GLY A 21 26.17 -24.44 -18.94
CA GLY A 21 25.03 -24.92 -18.19
C GLY A 21 23.97 -23.86 -18.37
N LEU A 22 23.10 -24.07 -19.35
CA LEU A 22 21.75 -23.54 -19.35
C LEU A 22 21.09 -24.14 -18.09
N ALA A 23 21.45 -23.62 -16.93
CA ALA A 23 20.58 -23.64 -15.80
C ALA A 23 19.40 -22.78 -16.24
N SER A 24 18.41 -23.44 -16.85
CA SER A 24 17.03 -23.01 -16.80
C SER A 24 16.64 -23.06 -15.32
N GLY A 25 17.23 -22.16 -14.52
CA GLY A 25 16.68 -21.80 -13.24
C GLY A 25 15.32 -21.25 -13.61
N THR A 26 14.29 -22.07 -13.39
CA THR A 26 12.93 -21.56 -13.28
C THR A 26 13.05 -20.47 -12.25
N ALA A 27 13.06 -19.21 -12.69
CA ALA A 27 12.88 -18.09 -11.78
C ALA A 27 11.62 -18.47 -11.01
N LEU A 28 11.77 -18.75 -9.72
CA LEU A 28 10.64 -19.04 -8.87
C LEU A 28 9.70 -17.85 -9.07
N ALA A 29 8.44 -18.14 -9.39
CA ALA A 29 7.45 -17.10 -9.54
C ALA A 29 7.52 -16.24 -8.27
N ALA A 30 7.77 -14.94 -8.43
CA ALA A 30 7.79 -14.03 -7.30
C ALA A 30 6.40 -14.08 -6.67
N GLU A 31 6.30 -14.21 -5.35
CA GLU A 31 5.01 -14.09 -4.69
C GLU A 31 4.98 -12.75 -3.96
N GLU A 32 3.81 -12.14 -3.87
CA GLU A 32 3.61 -10.93 -3.08
C GLU A 32 2.46 -11.16 -2.11
N HIS A 33 2.68 -10.79 -0.85
CA HIS A 33 1.72 -10.97 0.23
C HIS A 33 1.08 -9.62 0.54
N ILE A 34 -0.22 -9.51 0.29
CA ILE A 34 -0.95 -8.26 0.34
C ILE A 34 -2.03 -8.34 1.42
N LEU A 35 -1.92 -7.51 2.46
CA LEU A 35 -2.96 -7.34 3.46
C LEU A 35 -3.71 -6.03 3.20
N ILE A 36 -5.01 -6.15 2.94
CA ILE A 36 -5.90 -5.02 2.72
C ILE A 36 -6.59 -4.71 4.05
N LEU A 37 -6.36 -3.51 4.58
CA LEU A 37 -6.90 -3.06 5.86
C LEU A 37 -7.91 -1.95 5.63
N LEU A 38 -9.20 -2.27 5.80
CA LEU A 38 -10.31 -1.35 5.59
C LEU A 38 -10.83 -0.78 6.91
N ASP A 39 -10.78 0.54 7.00
CA ASP A 39 -11.48 1.29 8.03
C ASP A 39 -13.00 1.14 7.86
N ARG A 40 -13.66 0.68 8.92
CA ARG A 40 -15.13 0.59 8.96
C ARG A 40 -15.73 1.36 10.12
N THR A 41 -15.07 2.43 10.56
CA THR A 41 -15.51 3.33 11.64
C THR A 41 -16.73 4.16 11.24
N GLY A 42 -17.38 4.81 12.21
CA GLY A 42 -18.58 5.62 11.95
C GLY A 42 -18.36 6.81 11.03
N SER A 43 -17.16 7.41 11.04
CA SER A 43 -16.78 8.55 10.18
C SER A 43 -16.80 8.17 8.70
N MET A 44 -16.63 6.89 8.36
CA MET A 44 -16.72 6.39 6.99
C MET A 44 -18.13 6.50 6.37
N ILE A 45 -19.17 6.81 7.17
CA ILE A 45 -20.53 7.14 6.67
C ILE A 45 -20.55 8.53 6.00
N SER A 46 -19.67 9.44 6.41
CA SER A 46 -19.67 10.82 5.94
C SER A 46 -19.51 10.92 4.43
N THR A 47 -20.17 11.94 3.86
CA THR A 47 -20.13 12.21 2.43
C THR A 47 -18.74 12.66 1.97
N SER A 48 -18.24 11.99 0.94
CA SER A 48 -17.03 12.25 0.18
C SER A 48 -17.41 12.86 -1.20
N THR A 49 -16.57 12.68 -2.22
CA THR A 49 -16.80 13.19 -3.57
C THR A 49 -17.95 12.51 -4.30
N GLY A 50 -18.60 13.24 -5.21
CA GLY A 50 -19.69 12.73 -6.04
C GLY A 50 -20.95 12.33 -5.26
N GLY A 51 -21.12 12.83 -4.03
CA GLY A 51 -22.26 12.53 -3.16
C GLY A 51 -22.25 11.13 -2.54
N ARG A 52 -21.17 10.35 -2.71
CA ARG A 52 -20.99 9.04 -2.10
C ARG A 52 -20.40 9.15 -0.70
N SER A 53 -20.65 8.18 0.16
CA SER A 53 -19.95 8.02 1.44
C SER A 53 -18.47 7.65 1.24
N ARG A 54 -17.62 7.95 2.22
CA ARG A 54 -16.22 7.48 2.25
C ARG A 54 -16.14 5.95 2.14
N MET A 55 -17.03 5.22 2.81
CA MET A 55 -17.11 3.76 2.71
C MET A 55 -17.41 3.27 1.27
N GLU A 56 -18.31 3.91 0.53
CA GLU A 56 -18.57 3.55 -0.86
C GLU A 56 -17.36 3.80 -1.77
N ILE A 57 -16.61 4.88 -1.51
CA ILE A 57 -15.35 5.16 -2.23
C ILE A 57 -14.30 4.11 -1.88
N ALA A 58 -14.12 3.80 -0.59
CA ALA A 58 -13.18 2.80 -0.11
C ALA A 58 -13.39 1.42 -0.76
N LYS A 59 -14.64 0.97 -0.85
CA LYS A 59 -15.00 -0.30 -1.52
C LYS A 59 -14.55 -0.33 -2.98
N ARG A 60 -14.79 0.76 -3.73
CA ARG A 60 -14.38 0.87 -5.14
C ARG A 60 -12.86 0.94 -5.30
N ARG A 61 -12.16 1.59 -4.37
CA ARG A 61 -10.69 1.63 -4.34
C ARG A 61 -10.09 0.25 -4.09
N ILE A 62 -10.71 -0.55 -3.23
CA ILE A 62 -10.34 -1.95 -3.01
C ILE A 62 -10.60 -2.79 -4.27
N GLU A 63 -11.80 -2.66 -4.86
CA GLU A 63 -12.16 -3.37 -6.10
C GLU A 63 -11.16 -3.09 -7.22
N SER A 64 -10.83 -1.81 -7.45
CA SER A 64 -9.86 -1.39 -8.46
C SER A 64 -8.48 -1.99 -8.22
N PHE A 65 -8.02 -1.97 -6.97
CA PHE A 65 -6.70 -2.49 -6.59
C PHE A 65 -6.59 -4.01 -6.79
N VAL A 66 -7.56 -4.80 -6.30
CA VAL A 66 -7.47 -6.28 -6.41
C VAL A 66 -7.78 -6.81 -7.81
N SER A 67 -8.37 -5.97 -8.66
CA SER A 67 -8.63 -6.29 -10.08
C SER A 67 -7.40 -6.07 -10.98
N ALA A 68 -6.34 -5.46 -10.46
CA ALA A 68 -5.08 -5.30 -11.18
C ALA A 68 -4.42 -6.67 -11.42
N VAL A 69 -3.93 -6.87 -12.64
CA VAL A 69 -3.25 -8.11 -13.02
C VAL A 69 -1.79 -8.03 -12.52
N PRO A 70 -1.31 -9.04 -11.78
CA PRO A 70 0.07 -9.07 -11.31
C PRO A 70 1.06 -9.09 -12.50
N PRO A 71 2.30 -8.62 -12.29
CA PRO A 71 3.35 -8.75 -13.29
C PRO A 71 3.57 -10.21 -13.71
N PRO A 72 4.05 -10.49 -14.93
CA PRO A 72 4.35 -11.85 -15.36
C PRO A 72 5.27 -12.58 -14.39
N GLY A 73 4.89 -13.82 -14.06
CA GLY A 73 5.65 -14.62 -13.10
C GLY A 73 5.50 -14.13 -11.66
N THR A 74 4.57 -13.22 -11.36
CA THR A 74 4.22 -12.83 -9.99
C THR A 74 2.84 -13.38 -9.62
N THR A 75 2.69 -13.89 -8.39
CA THR A 75 1.39 -14.29 -7.83
C THR A 75 1.08 -13.53 -6.56
N TYR A 76 -0.17 -13.10 -6.40
CA TYR A 76 -0.62 -12.37 -5.20
C TYR A 76 -1.33 -13.31 -4.22
N ARG A 77 -0.99 -13.21 -2.94
CA ARG A 77 -1.77 -13.77 -1.83
C ARG A 77 -2.40 -12.65 -1.02
N TYR A 78 -3.71 -12.75 -0.81
CA TYR A 78 -4.47 -11.73 -0.12
C TYR A 78 -4.87 -12.15 1.30
N ALA A 79 -4.80 -11.18 2.21
CA ALA A 79 -5.57 -11.13 3.45
C ALA A 79 -6.45 -9.88 3.41
N PHE A 80 -7.64 -9.94 4.01
CA PHE A 80 -8.56 -8.81 4.09
C PHE A 80 -9.11 -8.65 5.49
N TRP A 81 -8.76 -7.52 6.10
CA TRP A 81 -9.08 -7.20 7.47
C TRP A 81 -9.88 -5.89 7.51
N THR A 82 -10.73 -5.75 8.51
CA THR A 82 -11.43 -4.50 8.80
C THR A 82 -11.14 -4.04 10.21
N PHE A 83 -11.36 -2.77 10.55
CA PHE A 83 -11.24 -2.32 11.94
C PHE A 83 -12.30 -1.31 12.36
N ALA A 84 -12.73 -1.43 13.61
CA ALA A 84 -13.66 -0.52 14.29
C ALA A 84 -13.77 -0.89 15.79
N GLY A 85 -14.33 0.02 16.58
CA GLY A 85 -14.47 -0.15 18.02
C GLY A 85 -13.12 -0.04 18.71
N THR A 86 -12.57 -1.15 19.18
CA THR A 86 -11.29 -1.22 19.90
C THR A 86 -10.32 -2.25 19.32
N SER A 87 -10.64 -2.85 18.16
CA SER A 87 -9.83 -3.88 17.53
C SER A 87 -10.02 -3.92 16.01
N TYR A 88 -9.15 -4.68 15.34
CA TYR A 88 -9.37 -5.18 14.00
C TYR A 88 -10.18 -6.48 14.00
N THR A 89 -10.63 -6.90 12.83
CA THR A 89 -11.36 -8.15 12.57
C THR A 89 -10.84 -8.73 11.24
N PRO A 90 -10.09 -9.85 11.28
CA PRO A 90 -9.76 -10.61 10.09
C PRO A 90 -11.04 -11.15 9.43
N VAL A 91 -11.23 -10.85 8.14
CA VAL A 91 -12.31 -11.43 7.33
C VAL A 91 -11.77 -12.61 6.53
N TYR A 92 -10.56 -12.44 5.97
CA TYR A 92 -9.74 -13.51 5.41
C TYR A 92 -8.29 -13.32 5.86
N ASP A 93 -7.67 -14.42 6.25
CA ASP A 93 -6.22 -14.50 6.48
C ASP A 93 -5.52 -15.12 5.26
N PHE A 94 -4.20 -15.00 5.20
CA PHE A 94 -3.42 -15.53 4.07
C PHE A 94 -3.58 -17.05 3.86
N SER A 95 -3.88 -17.80 4.93
CA SER A 95 -4.16 -19.23 4.86
C SER A 95 -5.43 -19.56 4.07
N ASP A 96 -6.37 -18.63 3.98
CA ASP A 96 -7.66 -18.86 3.32
C ASP A 96 -7.53 -18.81 1.79
N SER A 97 -6.44 -18.25 1.27
CA SER A 97 -6.17 -18.13 -0.17
C SER A 97 -7.34 -17.46 -0.92
N ALA A 98 -7.91 -16.40 -0.34
CA ALA A 98 -9.06 -15.71 -0.89
C ALA A 98 -8.75 -15.10 -2.27
N SER A 99 -9.62 -15.38 -3.23
CA SER A 99 -9.56 -14.80 -4.58
C SER A 99 -9.95 -13.31 -4.56
N PRO A 100 -9.51 -12.52 -5.57
CA PRO A 100 -9.97 -11.13 -5.73
C PRO A 100 -11.49 -10.96 -5.66
N ALA A 101 -12.26 -11.86 -6.27
CA ALA A 101 -13.72 -11.83 -6.25
C ALA A 101 -14.29 -12.00 -4.83
N GLN A 102 -13.67 -12.85 -3.99
CA GLN A 102 -14.05 -13.02 -2.58
C GLN A 102 -13.71 -11.77 -1.76
N ILE A 103 -12.55 -11.13 -2.01
CA ILE A 103 -12.19 -9.87 -1.36
C ILE A 103 -13.20 -8.77 -1.72
N ILE A 104 -13.54 -8.63 -3.01
CA ILE A 104 -14.54 -7.65 -3.48
C ILE A 104 -15.90 -7.89 -2.82
N ALA A 105 -16.36 -9.14 -2.79
CA ALA A 105 -17.63 -9.49 -2.15
C ALA A 105 -17.62 -9.17 -0.64
N ALA A 106 -16.53 -9.49 0.06
CA ALA A 106 -16.37 -9.18 1.47
C ALA A 106 -16.34 -7.67 1.74
N ALA A 107 -15.55 -6.91 0.98
CA ALA A 107 -15.48 -5.46 1.07
C ALA A 107 -16.87 -4.83 0.84
N ASN A 108 -17.61 -5.31 -0.15
CA ASN A 108 -18.97 -4.83 -0.43
C ASN A 108 -19.96 -5.07 0.72
N GLY A 109 -19.77 -6.14 1.50
CA GLY A 109 -20.55 -6.46 2.70
C GLY A 109 -20.20 -5.63 3.94
N VAL A 110 -19.15 -4.81 3.92
CA VAL A 110 -18.74 -4.01 5.09
C VAL A 110 -19.65 -2.79 5.27
N TYR A 111 -20.02 -2.50 6.53
CA TYR A 111 -20.75 -1.30 6.92
C TYR A 111 -19.96 -0.51 7.97
N ALA A 112 -20.06 0.81 7.89
CA ALA A 112 -19.38 1.76 8.75
C ALA A 112 -20.07 1.87 10.13
N SER A 113 -19.30 1.77 11.22
CA SER A 113 -19.75 1.78 12.61
C SER A 113 -18.57 1.84 13.59
N GLY A 114 -18.77 2.41 14.79
CA GLY A 114 -17.79 2.32 15.88
C GLY A 114 -16.62 3.31 15.77
N ASN A 115 -15.69 3.21 16.72
CA ASN A 115 -14.53 4.10 16.87
C ASN A 115 -13.28 3.55 16.17
N THR A 116 -12.19 4.31 16.12
CA THR A 116 -11.04 4.10 15.24
C THR A 116 -9.78 3.61 15.99
N PRO A 117 -9.56 2.27 16.10
CA PRO A 117 -8.33 1.68 16.62
C PRO A 117 -7.26 1.53 15.53
N LEU A 118 -7.01 2.61 14.78
CA LEU A 118 -6.13 2.67 13.61
C LEU A 118 -4.71 2.15 13.87
N ALA A 119 -4.02 2.65 14.88
CA ALA A 119 -2.63 2.33 15.19
C ALA A 119 -2.45 0.85 15.55
N GLY A 120 -3.30 0.32 16.44
CA GLY A 120 -3.27 -1.11 16.78
C GLY A 120 -3.62 -2.01 15.60
N SER A 121 -4.55 -1.57 14.73
CA SER A 121 -4.96 -2.31 13.53
C SER A 121 -3.85 -2.37 12.49
N ILE A 122 -3.17 -1.25 12.21
CA ILE A 122 -2.01 -1.22 11.32
C ILE A 122 -0.88 -2.11 11.88
N CYS A 123 -0.59 -2.01 13.17
CA CYS A 123 0.51 -2.78 13.75
C CYS A 123 0.25 -4.28 13.75
N SER A 124 -0.99 -4.69 14.01
CA SER A 124 -1.39 -6.10 13.94
C SER A 124 -1.39 -6.61 12.50
N ALA A 125 -1.76 -5.78 11.53
CA ALA A 125 -1.67 -6.12 10.11
C ALA A 125 -0.21 -6.31 9.66
N ILE A 126 0.70 -5.45 10.12
CA ILE A 126 2.13 -5.60 9.85
C ILE A 126 2.66 -6.89 10.49
N ASP A 127 2.28 -7.21 11.72
CA ASP A 127 2.64 -8.49 12.35
C ASP A 127 2.17 -9.68 11.53
N SER A 128 0.92 -9.68 11.06
CA SER A 128 0.40 -10.74 10.18
C SER A 128 1.19 -10.89 8.88
N LEU A 129 1.57 -9.79 8.24
CA LEU A 129 2.41 -9.79 7.03
C LEU A 129 3.80 -10.38 7.28
N LEU A 130 4.43 -10.02 8.40
CA LEU A 130 5.78 -10.46 8.76
C LEU A 130 5.81 -11.91 9.25
N ASP A 131 4.79 -12.33 9.99
CA ASP A 131 4.66 -13.70 10.51
C ASP A 131 4.19 -14.68 9.44
N PHE A 132 3.54 -14.22 8.38
CA PHE A 132 3.17 -15.06 7.26
C PHE A 132 4.39 -15.38 6.40
N MET A 133 4.81 -16.66 6.42
CA MET A 133 6.01 -17.15 5.73
C MET A 133 7.25 -16.29 6.06
N PRO A 134 7.72 -16.32 7.33
CA PRO A 134 8.73 -15.36 7.82
C PRO A 134 10.13 -15.59 7.23
N THR A 135 10.37 -16.75 6.62
CA THR A 135 11.61 -17.07 5.91
C THR A 135 11.55 -16.72 4.42
N ASP A 136 10.39 -16.28 3.94
CA ASP A 136 10.17 -15.92 2.56
C ASP A 136 10.37 -14.41 2.39
N LEU A 137 11.33 -14.05 1.52
CA LEU A 137 11.74 -12.67 1.26
C LEU A 137 10.90 -11.98 0.19
N ASN A 138 9.75 -12.58 -0.11
CA ASN A 138 8.73 -12.02 -0.97
C ASN A 138 8.25 -10.65 -0.46
N LEU A 139 7.79 -9.84 -1.42
CA LEU A 139 7.32 -8.49 -1.14
C LEU A 139 6.09 -8.57 -0.22
N LYS A 140 6.08 -7.74 0.82
CA LYS A 140 4.96 -7.61 1.76
C LYS A 140 4.31 -6.25 1.53
N ARG A 141 3.00 -6.22 1.31
CA ARG A 141 2.27 -4.97 1.08
C ARG A 141 1.12 -4.82 2.06
N LEU A 142 1.09 -3.69 2.74
CA LEU A 142 -0.09 -3.20 3.43
C LEU A 142 -0.82 -2.24 2.50
N TYR A 143 -2.09 -2.52 2.18
CA TYR A 143 -2.97 -1.55 1.52
C TYR A 143 -4.01 -1.05 2.52
N LEU A 144 -3.80 0.16 3.04
CA LEU A 144 -4.65 0.81 4.02
C LEU A 144 -5.65 1.75 3.34
N VAL A 145 -6.92 1.63 3.72
CA VAL A 145 -7.99 2.52 3.26
C VAL A 145 -8.72 3.07 4.49
N THR A 146 -8.50 4.34 4.82
CA THR A 146 -8.95 4.95 6.09
C THR A 146 -9.28 6.43 5.94
N ASP A 147 -10.11 6.97 6.82
CA ASP A 147 -10.31 8.42 6.97
C ASP A 147 -9.57 9.04 8.16
N GLY A 148 -8.79 8.23 8.90
CA GLY A 148 -7.88 8.68 9.97
C GLY A 148 -8.49 8.65 11.36
N GLU A 149 -8.03 9.58 12.20
CA GLU A 149 -8.55 9.85 13.53
C GLU A 149 -8.33 8.73 14.57
N GLU A 150 -7.07 8.31 14.77
CA GLU A 150 -6.75 7.38 15.87
C GLU A 150 -7.28 7.88 17.22
N ASN A 151 -8.18 7.11 17.83
CA ASN A 151 -8.81 7.50 19.08
C ASN A 151 -9.16 6.34 20.04
N THR A 152 -8.97 5.07 19.67
CA THR A 152 -9.40 3.93 20.50
C THR A 152 -8.50 2.69 20.49
N THR A 153 -7.25 2.78 20.02
CA THR A 153 -6.29 1.70 20.21
C THR A 153 -6.13 1.41 21.72
N PRO A 154 -6.30 0.16 22.20
CA PRO A 154 -6.19 -0.18 23.61
C PRO A 154 -4.79 0.08 24.17
N SER A 155 -4.66 0.50 25.44
CA SER A 155 -3.35 0.81 26.04
C SER A 155 -2.39 -0.37 26.20
N ILE A 156 -2.89 -1.60 26.03
CA ILE A 156 -2.10 -2.82 26.01
C ILE A 156 -1.43 -3.08 24.65
N ASP A 157 -1.86 -2.40 23.59
CA ASP A 157 -1.30 -2.56 22.25
C ASP A 157 0.09 -1.92 22.17
N GLN A 158 1.03 -2.58 21.50
CA GLN A 158 2.41 -2.09 21.34
C GLN A 158 2.47 -0.71 20.65
N CYS A 159 1.52 -0.42 19.77
CA CYS A 159 1.41 0.81 18.99
C CYS A 159 0.50 1.86 19.61
N TYR A 160 -0.09 1.58 20.77
CA TYR A 160 -0.76 2.60 21.57
C TYR A 160 0.20 3.73 21.94
N GLY A 161 -0.26 4.97 21.84
CA GLY A 161 0.48 6.13 22.29
C GLY A 161 -0.35 7.40 22.15
N PRO A 162 0.10 8.51 22.75
CA PRO A 162 -0.49 9.81 22.47
C PRO A 162 -0.26 10.20 21.01
N TRP A 163 -0.92 11.26 20.59
CA TRP A 163 -0.62 11.92 19.34
C TRP A 163 0.80 12.47 19.32
N SER A 164 1.46 12.39 18.17
CA SER A 164 2.75 13.05 17.95
C SER A 164 2.59 14.56 18.04
N ALA A 165 3.39 15.22 18.88
CA ALA A 165 3.48 16.68 18.91
C ALA A 165 4.31 17.24 17.74
N GLY A 166 5.19 16.42 17.17
CA GLY A 166 5.93 16.74 15.95
C GLY A 166 5.24 16.22 14.69
N THR A 167 5.53 16.85 13.56
CA THR A 167 5.07 16.42 12.22
C THR A 167 6.13 15.58 11.53
N TRP A 168 5.73 14.81 10.51
CA TRP A 168 6.66 14.07 9.68
C TRP A 168 7.81 14.95 9.13
N PRO A 169 9.08 14.50 9.15
CA PRO A 169 9.59 13.21 9.64
C PRO A 169 9.93 13.18 11.14
N ASN A 170 9.75 14.30 11.86
CA ASN A 170 10.18 14.48 13.25
C ASN A 170 9.09 14.08 14.26
N LEU A 171 8.68 12.82 14.23
CA LEU A 171 7.62 12.30 15.11
C LEU A 171 8.10 12.23 16.58
N THR A 172 7.22 12.57 17.53
CA THR A 172 7.51 12.47 18.97
C THR A 172 7.67 11.01 19.38
N ALA A 173 8.79 10.66 20.00
CA ALA A 173 9.05 9.31 20.49
C ALA A 173 7.93 8.83 21.43
N GLY A 174 7.47 7.59 21.21
CA GLY A 174 6.36 6.99 21.97
C GLY A 174 4.96 7.39 21.50
N SER A 175 4.82 8.36 20.58
CA SER A 175 3.53 8.60 19.91
C SER A 175 3.12 7.40 19.06
N TRP A 176 1.81 7.24 18.82
CA TRP A 176 1.33 6.14 17.98
C TRP A 176 1.89 6.24 16.55
N GLN A 177 2.02 7.45 15.99
CA GLN A 177 2.61 7.65 14.66
C GLN A 177 4.04 7.14 14.61
N TRP A 178 4.86 7.53 15.61
CA TRP A 178 6.24 7.08 15.72
C TRP A 178 6.33 5.55 15.83
N LYS A 179 5.42 4.94 16.60
CA LYS A 179 5.35 3.49 16.78
C LYS A 179 4.94 2.74 15.53
N VAL A 180 3.91 3.21 14.82
CA VAL A 180 3.45 2.62 13.55
C VAL A 180 4.55 2.70 12.49
N ARG A 181 5.22 3.85 12.35
CA ARG A 181 6.34 3.98 11.42
C ARG A 181 7.48 3.02 11.76
N ASN A 182 7.87 2.92 13.03
CA ASN A 182 8.90 1.96 13.45
C ASN A 182 8.47 0.51 13.22
N LYS A 183 7.19 0.19 13.44
CA LYS A 183 6.63 -1.12 13.14
C LYS A 183 6.74 -1.44 11.64
N ALA A 184 6.39 -0.51 10.77
CA ALA A 184 6.50 -0.71 9.32
C ALA A 184 7.94 -0.93 8.86
N CYS A 185 8.90 -0.22 9.48
CA CYS A 185 10.30 -0.19 9.01
C CYS A 185 11.20 -1.23 9.68
N THR A 186 10.89 -1.62 10.92
CA THR A 186 11.72 -2.50 11.74
C THR A 186 10.96 -3.67 12.33
N GLY A 187 9.65 -3.77 12.08
CA GLY A 187 8.73 -4.76 12.66
C GLY A 187 8.60 -4.71 14.18
N ILE A 188 9.23 -3.73 14.84
CA ILE A 188 9.18 -3.54 16.28
C ILE A 188 8.74 -2.10 16.56
N ALA A 189 7.56 -1.93 17.15
CA ALA A 189 6.95 -0.61 17.37
C ALA A 189 7.84 0.37 18.17
N ASN A 190 8.63 -0.14 19.12
CA ASN A 190 9.47 0.66 20.00
C ASN A 190 10.94 0.76 19.57
N ALA A 191 11.30 0.26 18.37
CA ALA A 191 12.67 0.31 17.87
C ALA A 191 12.75 1.23 16.65
N PRO A 192 13.34 2.43 16.76
CA PRO A 192 13.58 3.26 15.58
C PRO A 192 14.66 2.62 14.71
N GLY A 193 14.50 2.75 13.40
CA GLY A 193 15.45 2.29 12.39
C GLY A 193 15.06 2.77 11.00
N PRO A 194 15.97 2.79 10.03
CA PRO A 194 15.62 3.14 8.65
C PRO A 194 14.61 2.12 8.07
N CYS A 195 13.77 2.56 7.14
CA CYS A 195 12.94 1.65 6.31
C CYS A 195 13.76 1.09 5.14
N GLU A 196 14.96 1.65 4.91
CA GLU A 196 16.03 0.97 4.20
C GLU A 196 16.53 -0.14 5.12
N PHE A 197 16.30 -1.41 4.78
CA PHE A 197 16.55 -2.54 5.66
C PHE A 197 18.06 -2.79 5.90
N PRO A 198 18.56 -2.62 7.13
CA PRO A 198 19.49 -3.57 7.71
C PRO A 198 18.85 -4.27 8.95
N PRO A 199 19.35 -5.46 9.34
CA PRO A 199 18.70 -6.42 10.23
C PRO A 199 18.12 -5.86 11.54
N PRO A 200 17.07 -6.48 12.13
CA PRO A 200 17.03 -7.91 12.45
C PRO A 200 16.17 -8.83 11.55
N TYR A 201 15.47 -8.30 10.53
CA TYR A 201 14.89 -9.18 9.50
C TYR A 201 15.96 -9.70 8.55
N PRO A 202 15.80 -10.89 7.95
CA PRO A 202 16.74 -11.35 6.94
C PRO A 202 16.82 -10.30 5.83
N PRO A 203 18.03 -9.95 5.34
CA PRO A 203 18.18 -9.02 4.22
C PRO A 203 17.26 -9.42 3.07
N GLY A 204 16.36 -8.53 2.64
CA GLY A 204 15.48 -8.74 1.48
C GLY A 204 13.97 -8.65 1.75
N LEU A 205 13.51 -8.73 3.00
CA LEU A 205 12.08 -8.49 3.28
C LEU A 205 11.77 -7.01 3.06
N THR A 206 10.90 -6.69 2.10
CA THR A 206 10.46 -5.32 1.80
C THR A 206 9.01 -5.19 2.19
N LEU A 207 8.69 -4.23 3.07
CA LEU A 207 7.31 -3.86 3.40
C LEU A 207 6.97 -2.54 2.71
N ILE A 208 5.92 -2.57 1.90
CA ILE A 208 5.35 -1.40 1.21
C ILE A 208 4.02 -1.03 1.85
N ALA A 209 3.82 0.24 2.20
CA ALA A 209 2.53 0.76 2.65
C ALA A 209 1.89 1.62 1.56
N ASP A 210 0.85 1.09 0.92
CA ASP A 210 -0.06 1.84 0.07
C ASP A 210 -1.21 2.38 0.92
N ILE A 211 -1.50 3.68 0.82
CA ILE A 211 -2.47 4.35 1.68
C ILE A 211 -3.42 5.20 0.84
N ASP A 212 -4.71 4.89 0.93
CA ASP A 212 -5.79 5.74 0.48
C ASP A 212 -6.44 6.42 1.70
N TYR A 213 -6.35 7.74 1.75
CA TYR A 213 -6.80 8.56 2.87
C TYR A 213 -8.04 9.38 2.48
N LEU A 214 -9.18 9.10 3.10
CA LEU A 214 -10.52 9.59 2.69
C LEU A 214 -11.05 10.66 3.64
N PHE A 215 -10.56 11.90 3.57
CA PHE A 215 -10.99 12.96 4.49
C PHE A 215 -11.84 14.05 3.81
N THR A 216 -12.34 15.00 4.59
CA THR A 216 -13.13 16.15 4.10
C THR A 216 -12.28 17.42 3.99
N ASP A 217 -12.40 18.15 2.88
CA ASP A 217 -11.71 19.44 2.69
C ASP A 217 -12.14 20.54 3.68
N ASN A 218 -13.26 20.34 4.38
CA ASN A 218 -13.84 21.32 5.31
C ASN A 218 -13.13 21.41 6.66
N ILE A 219 -11.88 20.99 6.75
CA ILE A 219 -11.01 21.45 7.82
C ILE A 219 -10.49 22.81 7.36
N PRO A 220 -10.91 23.94 7.95
CA PRO A 220 -10.32 25.22 7.62
C PRO A 220 -8.83 25.11 7.98
N LEU A 221 -7.98 25.00 6.97
CA LEU A 221 -6.52 25.09 7.11
C LEU A 221 -6.07 26.51 7.46
N HIS A 222 -7.03 27.44 7.62
CA HIS A 222 -6.78 28.79 8.08
C HIS A 222 -6.89 28.83 9.60
N GLY A 223 -5.75 29.08 10.25
CA GLY A 223 -5.70 29.47 11.66
C GLY A 223 -6.39 30.80 11.88
N GLU A 224 -7.72 30.78 11.97
CA GLU A 224 -8.40 31.75 12.83
C GLU A 224 -8.17 31.28 14.27
N GLU A 225 -7.29 32.01 14.94
CA GLU A 225 -7.05 31.89 16.38
C GLU A 225 -8.41 31.90 17.10
N ALA A 226 -8.83 30.74 17.59
CA ALA A 226 -9.92 30.69 18.56
C ALA A 226 -9.49 31.52 19.77
N PRO A 227 -10.27 32.52 20.22
CA PRO A 227 -9.90 33.37 21.33
C PRO A 227 -9.66 32.49 22.57
N ASN A 228 -8.50 32.70 23.20
CA ASN A 228 -8.06 32.05 24.43
C ASN A 228 -9.19 31.99 25.48
N GLU A 229 -9.77 30.81 25.69
CA GLU A 229 -10.47 30.52 26.93
C GLU A 229 -9.43 30.18 28.01
N LEU A 230 -9.05 31.22 28.75
CA LEU A 230 -8.45 31.10 30.08
C LEU A 230 -9.44 30.38 30.99
N PHE A 231 -9.24 29.11 31.33
CA PHE A 231 -9.42 28.56 32.69
C PHE A 231 -8.89 27.13 32.76
N GLY A 232 -8.20 26.81 33.86
CA GLY A 232 -7.33 25.65 33.99
C GLY A 232 -8.05 24.36 34.38
N GLU A 233 -7.56 23.26 33.83
CA GLU A 233 -6.97 22.09 34.49
C GLU A 233 -6.39 21.24 33.35
N ARG A 234 -5.23 20.59 33.55
CA ARG A 234 -4.53 19.81 32.51
C ARG A 234 -5.35 18.58 32.12
N SER A 235 -6.33 18.79 31.26
CA SER A 235 -6.87 17.77 30.37
C SER A 235 -5.79 17.44 29.34
N LEU A 236 -5.69 16.17 28.93
CA LEU A 236 -4.96 15.76 27.74
C LEU A 236 -5.69 16.38 26.54
N THR A 237 -5.47 17.67 26.31
CA THR A 237 -6.21 18.46 25.33
C THR A 237 -5.99 17.86 23.96
N ALA A 238 -7.05 17.29 23.40
CA ALA A 238 -7.12 16.93 22.00
C ALA A 238 -6.59 18.11 21.18
N ALA A 239 -5.68 17.83 20.25
CA ALA A 239 -5.26 18.84 19.28
C ALA A 239 -6.53 19.41 18.61
N PRO A 240 -6.58 20.71 18.29
CA PRO A 240 -7.70 21.25 17.52
C PRO A 240 -7.84 20.40 16.26
N ALA A 241 -9.06 19.96 15.94
CA ALA A 241 -9.35 18.94 14.92
C ALA A 241 -8.62 19.18 13.59
N GLY A 242 -8.37 20.45 13.23
CA GLY A 242 -7.62 20.79 12.03
C GLY A 242 -6.10 20.61 12.08
N ALA A 243 -5.46 20.80 13.23
CA ALA A 243 -4.03 20.51 13.37
C ALA A 243 -3.75 18.99 13.34
N ALA A 244 -4.69 18.19 13.87
CA ALA A 244 -4.60 16.73 13.84
C ALA A 244 -4.60 16.20 12.41
N ALA A 245 -5.54 16.63 11.56
CA ALA A 245 -5.65 16.15 10.18
C ALA A 245 -4.44 16.53 9.30
N VAL A 246 -3.88 17.73 9.47
CA VAL A 246 -2.65 18.13 8.75
C VAL A 246 -1.48 17.24 9.14
N ALA A 247 -1.36 16.92 10.44
CA ALA A 247 -0.33 16.02 10.93
C ALA A 247 -0.53 14.57 10.43
N GLU A 248 -1.77 14.07 10.37
CA GLU A 248 -2.07 12.74 9.82
C GLU A 248 -1.79 12.64 8.32
N LEU A 249 -2.20 13.65 7.55
CA LEU A 249 -1.89 13.74 6.12
C LEU A 249 -0.39 13.62 5.87
N ALA A 250 0.41 14.44 6.55
CA ALA A 250 1.86 14.41 6.45
C ALA A 250 2.45 13.07 6.91
N PHE A 251 1.88 12.46 7.96
CA PHE A 251 2.29 11.16 8.46
C PHE A 251 2.06 10.05 7.43
N PHE A 252 0.85 9.92 6.87
CA PHE A 252 0.54 8.85 5.92
C PHE A 252 1.28 9.02 4.59
N GLN A 253 1.38 10.26 4.10
CA GLN A 253 2.20 10.54 2.92
C GLN A 253 3.67 10.16 3.16
N GLY A 254 4.20 10.54 4.32
CA GLY A 254 5.56 10.21 4.74
C GLY A 254 5.79 8.70 4.87
N LEU A 255 4.86 7.98 5.51
CA LEU A 255 4.94 6.53 5.69
C LEU A 255 4.93 5.77 4.36
N ALA A 256 4.03 6.13 3.45
CA ALA A 256 4.02 5.56 2.10
C ALA A 256 5.34 5.84 1.38
N GLN A 257 5.81 7.09 1.40
CA GLN A 257 7.08 7.45 0.77
C GLN A 257 8.28 6.68 1.34
N GLU A 258 8.37 6.56 2.67
CA GLU A 258 9.50 5.91 3.34
C GLU A 258 9.53 4.40 3.10
N THR A 259 8.37 3.78 2.95
CA THR A 259 8.22 2.35 2.62
C THR A 259 8.23 2.07 1.10
N GLY A 260 8.32 3.10 0.26
CA GLY A 260 8.30 2.97 -1.20
C GLY A 260 6.91 2.70 -1.78
N GLY A 261 5.85 2.90 -1.00
CA GLY A 261 4.46 2.77 -1.43
C GLY A 261 3.84 4.03 -2.01
N ARG A 262 2.53 3.95 -2.26
CA ARG A 262 1.72 5.03 -2.82
C ARG A 262 0.86 5.67 -1.74
N TYR A 263 0.82 7.00 -1.75
CA TYR A 263 -0.18 7.78 -1.01
C TYR A 263 -1.21 8.38 -1.96
N GLN A 264 -2.49 8.29 -1.62
CA GLN A 264 -3.57 9.01 -2.30
C GLN A 264 -4.48 9.69 -1.27
N SER A 265 -4.56 11.01 -1.35
CA SER A 265 -5.63 11.77 -0.69
C SER A 265 -6.88 11.74 -1.57
N ILE A 266 -8.03 11.46 -0.96
CA ILE A 266 -9.35 11.51 -1.61
C ILE A 266 -10.26 12.41 -0.77
N THR A 267 -10.58 13.56 -1.34
CA THR A 267 -11.39 14.60 -0.72
C THR A 267 -12.63 14.92 -1.54
N GLN A 268 -13.47 15.85 -1.07
CA GLN A 268 -14.68 16.26 -1.80
C GLN A 268 -14.34 16.96 -3.12
N GLN A 269 -13.16 17.58 -3.20
CA GLN A 269 -12.63 18.19 -4.42
C GLN A 269 -12.00 17.19 -5.39
N THR A 270 -11.72 15.96 -4.95
CA THR A 270 -11.14 14.94 -5.84
C THR A 270 -12.13 14.60 -6.96
N PRO A 271 -11.72 14.67 -8.24
CA PRO A 271 -12.59 14.31 -9.35
C PRO A 271 -13.15 12.89 -9.18
N PRO A 272 -14.45 12.64 -9.43
CA PRO A 272 -15.06 11.34 -9.21
C PRO A 272 -14.34 10.17 -9.90
N THR A 273 -13.80 10.39 -11.10
CA THR A 273 -13.05 9.37 -11.86
C THR A 273 -11.72 9.00 -11.19
N GLN A 274 -11.11 9.92 -10.44
CA GLN A 274 -9.86 9.65 -9.71
C GLN A 274 -10.13 9.01 -8.34
N ALA A 275 -11.23 9.42 -7.69
CA ALA A 275 -11.66 8.83 -6.42
C ALA A 275 -12.22 7.41 -6.59
N GLN A 276 -12.76 7.09 -7.77
CA GLN A 276 -13.29 5.78 -8.13
C GLN A 276 -12.59 5.28 -9.40
N PRO A 277 -11.28 5.01 -9.32
CA PRO A 277 -10.51 4.60 -10.49
C PRO A 277 -11.09 3.30 -11.03
N LEU A 278 -11.47 3.30 -12.30
CA LEU A 278 -11.81 2.06 -12.98
C LEU A 278 -10.51 1.32 -13.29
N PRO A 279 -10.38 0.03 -12.92
CA PRO A 279 -9.21 -0.73 -13.32
C PRO A 279 -9.10 -0.72 -14.85
N GLY A 280 -7.93 -0.34 -15.38
CA GLY A 280 -7.71 -0.17 -16.82
C GLY A 280 -7.92 1.25 -17.37
N ASP A 281 -8.51 2.19 -16.63
CA ASP A 281 -8.69 3.59 -17.06
C ASP A 281 -7.43 4.41 -16.75
N ALA A 282 -6.45 4.33 -17.66
CA ALA A 282 -5.13 4.95 -17.48
C ALA A 282 -5.17 6.48 -17.59
N ASN A 283 -6.18 7.06 -18.26
CA ASN A 283 -6.30 8.51 -18.42
C ASN A 283 -7.32 9.15 -17.44
N LEU A 284 -8.01 8.33 -16.64
CA LEU A 284 -8.97 8.73 -15.60
C LEU A 284 -10.19 9.49 -16.15
N ASN A 285 -10.65 9.16 -17.36
CA ASN A 285 -11.83 9.77 -17.98
C ASN A 285 -13.15 9.04 -17.63
N GLY A 286 -13.08 7.92 -16.92
CA GLY A 286 -14.23 7.10 -16.54
C GLY A 286 -14.68 6.08 -17.59
N CYS A 287 -13.87 5.79 -18.60
CA CYS A 287 -14.14 4.81 -19.65
C CYS A 287 -12.84 4.11 -20.08
N VAL A 288 -12.79 2.78 -19.98
CA VAL A 288 -11.62 2.00 -20.39
C VAL A 288 -11.67 1.75 -21.89
N ASP A 289 -10.85 2.42 -22.68
CA ASP A 289 -10.88 2.34 -24.13
C ASP A 289 -9.50 2.28 -24.82
N VAL A 290 -9.49 2.55 -26.13
CA VAL A 290 -8.27 2.51 -26.96
C VAL A 290 -7.25 3.58 -26.54
N THR A 291 -7.70 4.67 -25.94
CA THR A 291 -6.88 5.77 -25.43
C THR A 291 -6.07 5.28 -24.23
N ASP A 292 -6.69 4.56 -23.30
CA ASP A 292 -5.99 3.98 -22.14
C ASP A 292 -4.96 2.95 -22.57
N ARG A 293 -5.36 2.07 -23.50
CA ARG A 293 -4.45 1.10 -24.09
C ARG A 293 -3.24 1.78 -24.74
N SER A 294 -3.48 2.86 -25.47
CA SER A 294 -2.41 3.62 -26.14
C SER A 294 -1.50 4.31 -25.14
N LEU A 295 -2.05 4.82 -24.03
CA LEU A 295 -1.28 5.43 -22.95
C LEU A 295 -0.38 4.41 -22.25
N VAL A 296 -0.91 3.23 -21.88
CA VAL A 296 -0.12 2.14 -21.31
C VAL A 296 1.00 1.71 -22.27
N LEU A 297 0.68 1.49 -23.55
CA LEU A 297 1.68 1.12 -24.55
C LEU A 297 2.76 2.19 -24.76
N SER A 298 2.42 3.47 -24.66
CA SER A 298 3.39 4.57 -24.80
C SER A 298 4.41 4.61 -23.66
N LYS A 299 4.06 4.03 -22.50
CA LYS A 299 4.91 3.93 -21.31
C LYS A 299 5.48 2.52 -21.09
N TYR A 300 5.23 1.58 -22.00
CA TYR A 300 5.59 0.18 -21.81
C TYR A 300 7.10 -0.02 -21.57
N ASN A 301 7.46 -0.88 -20.62
CA ASN A 301 8.80 -1.10 -20.06
C ASN A 301 9.46 0.15 -19.45
N GLN A 302 8.72 1.20 -19.13
CA GLN A 302 9.25 2.38 -18.43
C GLN A 302 8.97 2.28 -16.93
N ARG A 303 9.98 2.65 -16.15
CA ARG A 303 9.79 2.91 -14.72
C ARG A 303 9.05 4.25 -14.55
N VAL A 304 7.97 4.24 -13.78
CA VAL A 304 7.13 5.43 -13.54
C VAL A 304 7.16 5.85 -12.07
N PRO A 305 6.83 7.11 -11.75
CA PRO A 305 6.64 7.53 -10.37
C PRO A 305 5.48 6.77 -9.71
N ALA A 306 5.54 6.62 -8.38
CA ALA A 306 4.43 6.05 -7.62
C ALA A 306 3.13 6.84 -7.85
N GLY A 307 2.05 6.13 -8.15
CA GLY A 307 0.74 6.73 -8.43
C GLY A 307 0.50 7.14 -9.88
N ASP A 308 1.39 6.80 -10.82
CA ASP A 308 1.07 6.92 -12.25
C ASP A 308 -0.21 6.10 -12.56
N PRO A 309 -1.23 6.70 -13.20
CA PRO A 309 -2.50 6.03 -13.42
C PRO A 309 -2.44 4.86 -14.42
N ALA A 310 -1.34 4.74 -15.18
CA ALA A 310 -1.12 3.59 -16.05
C ALA A 310 -0.51 2.37 -15.32
N ASP A 311 0.04 2.56 -14.12
CA ASP A 311 0.62 1.50 -13.27
C ASP A 311 -0.46 0.95 -12.33
N PHE A 312 -1.26 0.01 -12.84
CA PHE A 312 -2.41 -0.53 -12.13
C PHE A 312 -2.01 -1.47 -10.99
N ASN A 313 -0.94 -2.25 -11.20
CA ASN A 313 -0.46 -3.23 -10.23
C ASN A 313 0.54 -2.66 -9.21
N ARG A 314 0.95 -1.39 -9.38
CA ARG A 314 1.76 -0.59 -8.44
C ARG A 314 3.15 -1.18 -8.20
N ASN A 315 3.75 -1.73 -9.26
CA ASN A 315 5.12 -2.23 -9.24
C ASN A 315 6.15 -1.19 -9.76
N LEU A 316 5.68 0.02 -10.10
CA LEU A 316 6.45 1.14 -10.66
C LEU A 316 6.99 0.91 -12.07
N VAL A 317 6.55 -0.14 -12.78
CA VAL A 317 6.99 -0.48 -14.13
C VAL A 317 5.80 -0.85 -14.99
N ILE A 318 5.53 -0.05 -16.01
CA ILE A 318 4.43 -0.34 -16.93
C ILE A 318 4.77 -1.56 -17.79
N ASP A 319 4.07 -2.67 -17.59
CA ASP A 319 4.37 -3.93 -18.25
C ASP A 319 3.12 -4.64 -18.81
N THR A 320 3.22 -5.93 -19.14
CA THR A 320 2.09 -6.71 -19.66
C THR A 320 0.95 -6.86 -18.66
N GLY A 321 1.21 -6.82 -17.35
CA GLY A 321 0.18 -6.84 -16.32
C GLY A 321 -0.73 -5.61 -16.42
N ASP A 322 -0.15 -4.43 -16.60
CA ASP A 322 -0.93 -3.20 -16.79
C ASP A 322 -1.71 -3.23 -18.10
N TYR A 323 -1.05 -3.66 -19.18
CA TYR A 323 -1.71 -3.82 -20.47
C TYR A 323 -2.88 -4.82 -20.40
N GLN A 324 -2.69 -5.96 -19.73
CA GLN A 324 -3.73 -6.96 -19.55
C GLN A 324 -4.87 -6.44 -18.67
N THR A 325 -4.57 -5.57 -17.69
CA THR A 325 -5.58 -4.90 -16.88
C THR A 325 -6.49 -4.03 -17.76
N VAL A 326 -5.95 -3.28 -18.73
CA VAL A 326 -6.78 -2.53 -19.70
C VAL A 326 -7.65 -3.48 -20.53
N LEU A 327 -7.08 -4.57 -21.06
CA LEU A 327 -7.84 -5.51 -21.90
C LEU A 327 -8.96 -6.21 -21.14
N ASN A 328 -8.72 -6.60 -19.90
CA ASN A 328 -9.71 -7.28 -19.06
C ASN A 328 -10.90 -6.38 -18.70
N ASN A 329 -10.70 -5.06 -18.72
CA ASN A 329 -11.71 -4.08 -18.35
C ASN A 329 -12.19 -3.24 -19.54
N TYR A 330 -11.83 -3.61 -20.78
CA TYR A 330 -12.13 -2.82 -21.97
C TYR A 330 -13.65 -2.60 -22.15
N GLY A 331 -14.05 -1.35 -22.34
CA GLY A 331 -15.44 -0.92 -22.47
C GLY A 331 -16.14 -0.64 -21.14
N GLN A 332 -15.51 -0.90 -19.98
CA GLN A 332 -16.09 -0.53 -18.69
C GLN A 332 -16.21 0.98 -18.54
N GLY A 333 -17.31 1.46 -17.97
CA GLY A 333 -17.57 2.88 -17.71
C GLY A 333 -18.02 3.71 -18.92
N CYS A 334 -17.89 3.18 -20.14
CA CYS A 334 -18.25 3.89 -21.37
C CYS A 334 -19.78 4.01 -21.55
N SER A 335 -20.25 5.20 -21.90
CA SER A 335 -21.68 5.51 -22.09
C SER A 335 -22.28 4.89 -23.36
N ASN A 336 -21.44 4.47 -24.30
CA ASN A 336 -21.83 3.70 -25.48
C ASN A 336 -21.08 2.36 -25.45
N PRO A 337 -21.77 1.20 -25.43
CA PRO A 337 -21.08 -0.07 -25.56
C PRO A 337 -20.34 -0.10 -26.89
N VAL A 338 -19.00 -0.21 -26.83
CA VAL A 338 -18.18 -0.42 -28.02
C VAL A 338 -18.65 -1.72 -28.67
N PRO A 339 -18.98 -1.74 -29.98
CA PRO A 339 -19.34 -2.98 -30.66
C PRO A 339 -18.18 -3.97 -30.48
N THR A 340 -18.46 -5.11 -29.85
CA THR A 340 -17.49 -6.19 -29.70
C THR A 340 -16.97 -6.56 -31.08
N ARG A 341 -15.66 -6.38 -31.32
CA ARG A 341 -15.03 -6.92 -32.53
C ARG A 341 -15.14 -8.45 -32.46
N GLN A 342 -15.87 -9.02 -33.41
CA GLN A 342 -15.79 -10.44 -33.76
C GLN A 342 -14.38 -10.79 -34.23
#